data_AF-A0A7J2MNC5-F1
#
_entry.id   AF-A0A7J2MNC5-F1
#
_cell.length_a   1.000
_cell.length_b   1.000
_cell.length_c   1.000
_cell.angle_alpha   90.00
_cell.angle_beta   90.00
_cell.angle_gamma   90.00
#
_symmetry.space_group_name_H-M   'P 1'
#
loop_
_entity.id
_entity.type
_entity.pdbx_description
1 polymer ?
#
loop_
_entity_poly.entity_id
_entity_poly.type
_entity_poly.pdbx_seq_one_letter_code
_entity_poly.pdbx_strand_id
1 'polypeptide(L)'
;MIINPFKPEYQKYLQIDLNKIPKKIIELSINRVMKFKKNPDYYVNLEEKEDIISFFLLCQSLALSPNSQKSFHALNILKQTIHKRLEINPDITDMKELMSIEPSDLRGEDTYRFKSLKNAPAEFMLNWYEVYDVIDPVSEYILKGKVHVSKYELAKIYVEVLGKKIYRYLNSISEAIIKADHPLHKKILNSIKFYSAPIKTTEKLSSNKFPPCVNASFNGVSAGTRNYAVTVLLTSFLSYARIFPSTKIFDRNFNVELQEKEIEVILKEIVPMIFEAGGRCDPPLFKDQPIEKENVFYHLGFGLTSSPNIKDFGRSKWYLPPNCSKIRENAPSLCHPDDFCRKKFYQIIDKEKASNLIKASEKRDKKSLGEKILEALEKCDTVEKMSSQLNISEKEIEKQLDILIRNKIVGYKGINNPLI
;
A
#
# COMPACT_ATOMS: atom_id res chain seq x y z
N MET A 1 -24.41 -5.96 -14.64
CA MET A 1 -23.19 -5.64 -13.84
C MET A 1 -23.62 -5.50 -12.39
N ILE A 2 -22.92 -6.15 -11.46
CA ILE A 2 -23.44 -6.30 -10.09
C ILE A 2 -22.93 -5.16 -9.20
N ILE A 3 -23.83 -4.29 -8.74
CA ILE A 3 -23.52 -3.20 -7.79
C ILE A 3 -23.80 -3.63 -6.34
N ASN A 4 -24.90 -4.34 -6.11
CA ASN A 4 -25.22 -4.92 -4.80
C ASN A 4 -25.19 -6.47 -4.87
N PRO A 5 -24.12 -7.16 -4.45
CA PRO A 5 -24.05 -8.62 -4.51
C PRO A 5 -24.99 -9.33 -3.52
N PHE A 6 -25.65 -8.60 -2.61
CA PHE A 6 -26.53 -9.18 -1.57
C PHE A 6 -28.02 -9.16 -1.94
N LYS A 7 -28.36 -8.91 -3.21
CA LYS A 7 -29.77 -8.97 -3.63
C LYS A 7 -30.37 -10.36 -3.40
N PRO A 8 -31.62 -10.46 -2.90
CA PRO A 8 -32.27 -11.76 -2.69
C PRO A 8 -32.34 -12.62 -3.95
N GLU A 9 -32.48 -12.00 -5.13
CA GLU A 9 -32.57 -12.70 -6.41
C GLU A 9 -31.31 -13.55 -6.74
N TYR A 10 -30.16 -13.22 -6.15
CA TYR A 10 -28.91 -13.95 -6.37
C TYR A 10 -28.79 -15.23 -5.56
N GLN A 11 -29.68 -15.46 -4.58
CA GLN A 11 -29.70 -16.71 -3.82
C GLN A 11 -29.90 -17.95 -4.71
N LYS A 12 -30.60 -17.79 -5.85
CA LYS A 12 -30.77 -18.85 -6.86
C LYS A 12 -29.45 -19.40 -7.40
N TYR A 13 -28.37 -18.62 -7.35
CA TYR A 13 -27.05 -19.05 -7.82
C TYR A 13 -26.20 -19.75 -6.75
N LEU A 14 -26.61 -19.70 -5.47
CA LEU A 14 -25.79 -20.14 -4.34
C LEU A 14 -26.11 -21.57 -3.85
N GLN A 15 -27.14 -22.22 -4.41
CA GLN A 15 -27.43 -23.63 -4.15
C GLN A 15 -26.50 -24.54 -4.97
N ILE A 16 -25.23 -24.58 -4.57
CA ILE A 16 -24.18 -25.31 -5.30
C ILE A 16 -23.42 -26.26 -4.37
N ASP A 17 -23.10 -27.44 -4.90
CA ASP A 17 -22.21 -28.40 -4.25
C ASP A 17 -20.77 -27.90 -4.37
N LEU A 18 -20.13 -27.62 -3.22
CA LEU A 18 -18.75 -27.12 -3.15
C LEU A 18 -17.74 -28.09 -3.80
N ASN A 19 -18.07 -29.39 -3.90
CA ASN A 19 -17.22 -30.38 -4.56
C ASN A 19 -17.32 -30.34 -6.08
N LYS A 20 -18.35 -29.70 -6.63
CA LYS A 20 -18.64 -29.62 -8.07
C LYS A 20 -18.41 -28.23 -8.66
N ILE A 21 -17.77 -27.33 -7.92
CA ILE A 21 -17.50 -25.98 -8.42
C ILE A 21 -16.49 -26.04 -9.58
N PRO A 22 -16.83 -25.48 -10.76
CA PRO A 22 -15.91 -25.46 -11.89
C PRO A 22 -14.61 -24.74 -11.56
N LYS A 23 -13.48 -25.27 -12.06
CA LYS A 23 -12.14 -24.70 -11.86
C LYS A 23 -12.07 -23.22 -12.25
N LYS A 24 -12.77 -22.82 -13.33
CA LYS A 24 -12.88 -21.42 -13.78
C LYS A 24 -13.41 -20.48 -12.68
N ILE A 25 -14.43 -20.89 -11.93
CA ILE A 25 -15.02 -20.08 -10.84
C ILE A 25 -14.05 -19.97 -9.65
N ILE A 26 -13.37 -21.07 -9.32
CA ILE A 26 -12.35 -21.07 -8.26
C ILE A 26 -11.22 -20.09 -8.64
N GLU A 27 -10.73 -20.16 -9.87
CA GLU A 27 -9.72 -19.25 -10.39
C GLU A 27 -10.22 -17.80 -10.44
N LEU A 28 -11.48 -17.57 -10.80
CA LEU A 28 -12.10 -16.25 -10.80
C LEU A 28 -12.16 -15.64 -9.39
N SER A 29 -12.46 -16.46 -8.37
CA SER A 29 -12.50 -16.06 -6.96
C SER A 29 -11.13 -15.59 -6.44
N ILE A 30 -10.05 -16.25 -6.88
CA ILE A 30 -8.68 -15.89 -6.52
C ILE A 30 -8.22 -14.67 -7.34
N ASN A 31 -8.43 -14.71 -8.66
CA ASN A 31 -7.88 -13.73 -9.59
C ASN A 31 -8.54 -12.37 -9.48
N ARG A 32 -9.82 -12.28 -9.04
CA ARG A 32 -10.45 -10.98 -8.74
C ARG A 32 -9.75 -10.21 -7.64
N VAL A 33 -8.99 -10.87 -6.76
CA VAL A 33 -8.12 -10.18 -5.79
C VAL A 33 -6.72 -9.99 -6.39
N MET A 34 -6.14 -11.07 -6.88
CA MET A 34 -4.72 -11.12 -7.26
C MET A 34 -4.37 -10.38 -8.57
N LYS A 35 -5.32 -10.24 -9.49
CA LYS A 35 -5.09 -9.74 -10.85
C LYS A 35 -5.97 -8.52 -11.19
N PHE A 36 -6.82 -8.05 -10.28
CA PHE A 36 -7.67 -6.87 -10.52
C PHE A 36 -6.88 -5.66 -11.01
N LYS A 37 -5.77 -5.31 -10.33
CA LYS A 37 -4.93 -4.18 -10.74
C LYS A 37 -4.33 -4.32 -12.14
N LYS A 38 -4.15 -5.54 -12.64
CA LYS A 38 -3.57 -5.80 -13.97
C LYS A 38 -4.60 -5.69 -15.10
N ASN A 39 -5.84 -6.10 -14.82
CA ASN A 39 -6.92 -6.06 -15.80
C ASN A 39 -8.25 -5.77 -15.08
N PRO A 40 -8.47 -4.53 -14.64
CA PRO A 40 -9.66 -4.20 -13.86
C PRO A 40 -10.93 -4.41 -14.67
N ASP A 41 -10.94 -4.02 -15.94
CA ASP A 41 -12.15 -3.99 -16.78
C ASP A 41 -12.76 -5.39 -16.97
N TYR A 42 -11.92 -6.43 -17.02
CA TYR A 42 -12.37 -7.83 -17.02
C TYR A 42 -13.22 -8.19 -15.78
N TYR A 43 -12.81 -7.78 -14.58
CA TYR A 43 -13.53 -8.12 -13.34
C TYR A 43 -14.74 -7.22 -13.09
N VAL A 44 -14.77 -6.05 -13.72
CA VAL A 44 -15.88 -5.10 -13.62
C VAL A 44 -17.06 -5.61 -14.45
N ASN A 45 -16.81 -6.28 -15.59
CA ASN A 45 -17.84 -6.78 -16.51
C ASN A 45 -17.86 -8.32 -16.63
N LEU A 46 -18.13 -8.99 -15.50
CA LEU A 46 -18.29 -10.44 -15.46
C LEU A 46 -19.74 -10.86 -15.75
N GLU A 47 -19.92 -12.09 -16.23
CA GLU A 47 -21.24 -12.73 -16.31
C GLU A 47 -21.83 -12.86 -14.90
N GLU A 48 -23.13 -12.61 -14.77
CA GLU A 48 -23.82 -12.43 -13.48
C GLU A 48 -23.66 -13.64 -12.56
N LYS A 49 -23.95 -14.84 -13.07
CA LYS A 49 -23.87 -16.07 -12.28
C LYS A 49 -22.42 -16.37 -11.87
N GLU A 50 -21.46 -16.26 -12.79
CA GLU A 50 -20.04 -16.45 -12.46
C GLU A 50 -19.55 -15.45 -11.42
N ASP A 51 -19.98 -14.19 -11.52
CA ASP A 51 -19.60 -13.12 -10.60
C ASP A 51 -20.13 -13.38 -9.18
N ILE A 52 -21.43 -13.67 -9.03
CA ILE A 52 -22.04 -13.98 -7.74
C ILE A 52 -21.38 -15.17 -7.08
N ILE A 53 -21.24 -16.29 -7.82
CA ILE A 53 -20.69 -17.50 -7.22
C ILE A 53 -19.25 -17.26 -6.77
N SER A 54 -18.42 -16.64 -7.61
CA SER A 54 -17.02 -16.39 -7.25
C SER A 54 -16.84 -15.30 -6.18
N PHE A 55 -17.77 -14.34 -6.09
CA PHE A 55 -17.82 -13.37 -4.99
C PHE A 55 -18.10 -14.05 -3.64
N PHE A 56 -19.16 -14.86 -3.56
CA PHE A 56 -19.52 -15.52 -2.31
C PHE A 56 -18.55 -16.63 -1.92
N LEU A 57 -17.99 -17.34 -2.90
CA LEU A 57 -16.94 -18.33 -2.65
C LEU A 57 -15.67 -17.68 -2.06
N LEU A 58 -15.28 -16.51 -2.57
CA LEU A 58 -14.21 -15.72 -1.96
C LEU A 58 -14.58 -15.30 -0.53
N CYS A 59 -15.79 -14.77 -0.30
CA CYS A 59 -16.22 -14.35 1.04
C CYS A 59 -16.18 -15.50 2.05
N GLN A 60 -16.68 -16.68 1.67
CA GLN A 60 -16.59 -17.88 2.52
C GLN A 60 -15.14 -18.22 2.86
N SER A 61 -14.23 -18.18 1.87
CA SER A 61 -12.80 -18.38 2.13
C SER A 61 -12.17 -17.35 3.08
N LEU A 62 -12.52 -16.07 2.95
CA LEU A 62 -12.03 -15.01 3.83
C LEU A 62 -12.61 -15.12 5.24
N ALA A 63 -13.80 -15.70 5.40
CA ALA A 63 -14.44 -15.91 6.70
C ALA A 63 -13.74 -16.96 7.57
N LEU A 64 -12.78 -17.73 7.04
CA LEU A 64 -11.85 -18.52 7.88
C LEU A 64 -10.97 -17.65 8.77
N SER A 65 -10.69 -16.40 8.35
CA SER A 65 -9.91 -15.42 9.12
C SER A 65 -10.38 -13.99 8.81
N PRO A 66 -11.59 -13.60 9.24
CA PRO A 66 -12.27 -12.37 8.79
C PRO A 66 -11.53 -11.09 9.17
N ASN A 67 -10.75 -11.13 10.26
CA ASN A 67 -9.94 -10.01 10.76
C ASN A 67 -8.47 -10.05 10.28
N SER A 68 -8.13 -10.95 9.34
CA SER A 68 -6.79 -11.00 8.79
C SER A 68 -6.52 -9.87 7.80
N GLN A 69 -5.24 -9.52 7.62
CA GLN A 69 -4.83 -8.54 6.62
C GLN A 69 -5.20 -8.97 5.20
N LYS A 70 -5.17 -10.28 4.91
CA LYS A 70 -5.68 -10.84 3.64
C LYS A 70 -7.15 -10.50 3.42
N SER A 71 -7.98 -10.68 4.44
CA SER A 71 -9.41 -10.37 4.38
C SER A 71 -9.66 -8.87 4.18
N PHE A 72 -8.95 -8.00 4.91
CA PHE A 72 -9.05 -6.55 4.70
C PHE A 72 -8.58 -6.11 3.31
N HIS A 73 -7.50 -6.70 2.78
CA HIS A 73 -7.05 -6.40 1.45
C HIS A 73 -8.04 -6.85 0.37
N ALA A 74 -8.52 -8.08 0.46
CA ALA A 74 -9.52 -8.58 -0.48
C ALA A 74 -10.78 -7.72 -0.43
N LEU A 75 -11.24 -7.32 0.76
CA LEU A 75 -12.33 -6.36 0.94
C LEU A 75 -12.05 -5.03 0.21
N ASN A 76 -10.84 -4.48 0.34
CA ASN A 76 -10.46 -3.25 -0.36
C ASN A 76 -10.45 -3.42 -1.90
N ILE A 77 -10.06 -4.58 -2.42
CA ILE A 77 -10.15 -4.86 -3.88
C ILE A 77 -11.61 -5.02 -4.32
N LEU A 78 -12.47 -5.64 -3.50
CA LEU A 78 -13.91 -5.71 -3.77
C LEU A 78 -14.53 -4.31 -3.80
N LYS A 79 -14.18 -3.43 -2.84
CA LYS A 79 -14.59 -2.02 -2.84
C LYS A 79 -14.17 -1.30 -4.13
N GLN A 80 -12.92 -1.47 -4.57
CA GLN A 80 -12.44 -0.90 -5.83
C GLN A 80 -13.18 -1.42 -7.06
N THR A 81 -13.54 -2.72 -7.05
CA THR A 81 -14.32 -3.33 -8.12
C THR A 81 -15.69 -2.66 -8.22
N ILE A 82 -16.39 -2.50 -7.10
CA ILE A 82 -17.71 -1.85 -7.06
C ILE A 82 -17.60 -0.37 -7.44
N HIS A 83 -16.60 0.35 -6.95
CA HIS A 83 -16.37 1.75 -7.32
C HIS A 83 -16.24 1.91 -8.84
N LYS A 84 -15.44 1.06 -9.50
CA LYS A 84 -15.32 1.04 -10.96
C LYS A 84 -16.62 0.70 -11.67
N ARG A 85 -17.42 -0.22 -11.12
CA ARG A 85 -18.75 -0.54 -11.69
C ARG A 85 -19.67 0.68 -11.63
N LEU A 86 -19.63 1.44 -10.54
CA LEU A 86 -20.42 2.67 -10.38
C LEU A 86 -19.96 3.81 -11.30
N GLU A 87 -18.67 3.88 -11.63
CA GLU A 87 -18.16 4.81 -12.65
C GLU A 87 -18.76 4.51 -14.04
N ILE A 88 -19.00 3.23 -14.36
CA ILE A 88 -19.57 2.80 -15.64
C ILE A 88 -21.10 2.90 -15.64
N ASN A 89 -21.75 2.39 -14.60
CA ASN A 89 -23.21 2.42 -14.45
C ASN A 89 -23.57 2.81 -13.01
N PRO A 90 -23.82 4.11 -12.75
CA PRO A 90 -24.25 4.60 -11.44
C PRO A 90 -25.75 4.31 -11.24
N ASP A 91 -26.10 3.03 -11.13
CA ASP A 91 -27.47 2.59 -10.88
C ASP A 91 -27.83 2.83 -9.40
N ILE A 92 -28.65 3.86 -9.18
CA ILE A 92 -29.12 4.28 -7.86
C ILE A 92 -30.11 3.25 -7.29
N THR A 93 -30.79 2.48 -8.13
CA THR A 93 -31.79 1.49 -7.71
C THR A 93 -31.15 0.43 -6.82
N ASP A 94 -29.99 -0.07 -7.23
CA ASP A 94 -29.19 -1.03 -6.45
C ASP A 94 -28.71 -0.43 -5.13
N MET A 95 -28.40 0.87 -5.12
CA MET A 95 -27.92 1.54 -3.93
C MET A 95 -29.00 1.71 -2.87
N LYS A 96 -30.25 1.97 -3.30
CA LYS A 96 -31.41 2.18 -2.43
C LYS A 96 -31.75 0.97 -1.56
N GLU A 97 -31.29 -0.22 -1.92
CA GLU A 97 -31.48 -1.41 -1.08
C GLU A 97 -30.61 -1.42 0.19
N LEU A 98 -29.56 -0.60 0.25
CA LEU A 98 -28.64 -0.54 1.41
C LEU A 98 -28.77 0.75 2.22
N MET A 99 -29.28 1.83 1.62
CA MET A 99 -29.40 3.14 2.22
C MET A 99 -30.54 3.93 1.58
N SER A 100 -31.13 4.83 2.35
CA SER A 100 -32.18 5.73 1.90
C SER A 100 -31.59 6.84 1.04
N ILE A 101 -31.93 6.87 -0.24
CA ILE A 101 -31.45 7.86 -1.22
C ILE A 101 -32.64 8.62 -1.80
N GLU A 102 -32.63 9.93 -1.64
CA GLU A 102 -33.63 10.83 -2.21
C GLU A 102 -32.95 11.92 -3.05
N PRO A 103 -33.61 12.51 -4.05
CA PRO A 103 -33.09 13.70 -4.72
C PRO A 103 -32.88 14.83 -3.70
N SER A 104 -31.78 15.57 -3.83
CA SER A 104 -31.52 16.72 -2.97
C SER A 104 -32.61 17.78 -3.13
N ASP A 105 -33.10 18.32 -2.00
CA ASP A 105 -34.11 19.37 -1.96
C ASP A 105 -33.54 20.77 -1.66
N LEU A 106 -32.20 20.93 -1.66
CA LEU A 106 -31.54 22.22 -1.40
C LEU A 106 -31.97 23.30 -2.40
N ARG A 107 -32.22 24.50 -1.89
CA ARG A 107 -32.60 25.69 -2.67
C ARG A 107 -31.87 26.94 -2.18
N GLY A 108 -31.79 27.94 -3.05
CA GLY A 108 -31.34 29.28 -2.68
C GLY A 108 -29.94 29.32 -2.08
N GLU A 109 -29.83 29.92 -0.88
CA GLU A 109 -28.55 30.10 -0.19
C GLU A 109 -27.88 28.77 0.16
N ASP A 110 -28.65 27.74 0.51
CA ASP A 110 -28.11 26.42 0.89
C ASP A 110 -27.44 25.72 -0.30
N THR A 111 -28.00 25.88 -1.50
CA THR A 111 -27.36 25.42 -2.74
C THR A 111 -26.02 26.12 -2.98
N TYR A 112 -25.94 27.43 -2.70
CA TYR A 112 -24.69 28.18 -2.83
C TYR A 112 -23.64 27.72 -1.80
N ARG A 113 -24.05 27.55 -0.53
CA ARG A 113 -23.16 27.07 0.54
C ARG A 113 -22.62 25.67 0.24
N PHE A 114 -23.48 24.76 -0.22
CA PHE A 114 -23.05 23.42 -0.64
C PHE A 114 -22.02 23.49 -1.78
N LYS A 115 -22.32 24.28 -2.83
CA LYS A 115 -21.42 24.43 -3.97
C LYS A 115 -20.07 25.01 -3.57
N SER A 116 -20.04 25.96 -2.64
CA SER A 116 -18.81 26.51 -2.08
C SER A 116 -18.02 25.50 -1.26
N LEU A 117 -18.69 24.59 -0.54
CA LEU A 117 -18.05 23.53 0.24
C LEU A 117 -17.49 22.39 -0.62
N LYS A 118 -18.26 21.91 -1.60
CA LYS A 118 -17.99 20.65 -2.32
C LYS A 118 -17.53 20.84 -3.77
N ASN A 119 -17.62 22.05 -4.31
CA ASN A 119 -17.34 22.37 -5.71
C ASN A 119 -18.10 21.45 -6.71
N ALA A 120 -19.31 21.05 -6.34
CA ALA A 120 -20.19 20.17 -7.11
C ALA A 120 -21.66 20.51 -6.80
N PRO A 121 -22.62 20.14 -7.65
CA PRO A 121 -24.04 20.25 -7.31
C PRO A 121 -24.45 19.21 -6.26
N ALA A 122 -25.36 19.57 -5.37
CA ALA A 122 -26.04 18.61 -4.50
C ALA A 122 -27.12 17.91 -5.31
N GLU A 123 -26.93 16.62 -5.58
CA GLU A 123 -27.83 15.83 -6.41
C GLU A 123 -28.71 14.90 -5.57
N PHE A 124 -28.18 14.42 -4.44
CA PHE A 124 -28.85 13.44 -3.58
C PHE A 124 -28.80 13.87 -2.12
N MET A 125 -29.67 13.26 -1.33
CA MET A 125 -29.67 13.38 0.12
C MET A 125 -29.90 12.01 0.79
N LEU A 126 -29.21 11.82 1.91
CA LEU A 126 -29.13 10.57 2.66
C LEU A 126 -29.52 10.82 4.12
N ASN A 127 -30.12 9.83 4.79
CA ASN A 127 -30.30 9.90 6.24
C ASN A 127 -28.94 9.90 6.94
N TRP A 128 -28.61 10.95 7.69
CA TRP A 128 -27.25 11.09 8.28
C TRP A 128 -26.88 9.92 9.19
N TYR A 129 -27.85 9.38 9.95
CA TYR A 129 -27.66 8.27 10.89
C TYR A 129 -27.48 6.91 10.19
N GLU A 130 -27.78 6.78 8.90
CA GLU A 130 -27.49 5.55 8.14
C GLU A 130 -26.04 5.50 7.66
N VAL A 131 -25.39 6.66 7.56
CA VAL A 131 -24.06 6.81 6.96
C VAL A 131 -23.02 7.44 7.89
N TYR A 132 -23.39 7.81 9.11
CA TYR A 132 -22.52 8.52 10.08
C TYR A 132 -21.20 7.79 10.36
N ASP A 133 -21.17 6.48 10.17
CA ASP A 133 -20.03 5.64 10.45
C ASP A 133 -19.05 5.56 9.26
N VAL A 134 -19.43 6.05 8.08
CA VAL A 134 -18.61 6.09 6.85
C VAL A 134 -18.33 7.50 6.33
N ILE A 135 -18.96 8.53 6.90
CA ILE A 135 -18.70 9.94 6.61
C ILE A 135 -18.10 10.64 7.82
N ASP A 136 -17.56 11.84 7.62
CA ASP A 136 -17.24 12.76 8.71
C ASP A 136 -18.33 13.84 8.82
N PRO A 137 -19.25 13.77 9.80
CA PRO A 137 -20.38 14.69 9.88
C PRO A 137 -20.00 16.17 9.94
N VAL A 138 -18.80 16.50 10.45
CA VAL A 138 -18.36 17.91 10.52
C VAL A 138 -17.90 18.47 9.18
N SER A 139 -17.60 17.60 8.23
CA SER A 139 -17.14 17.94 6.88
C SER A 139 -18.28 17.90 5.84
N GLU A 140 -19.51 17.60 6.28
CA GLU A 140 -20.66 17.41 5.41
C GLU A 140 -21.72 18.50 5.54
N TYR A 141 -22.46 18.74 4.47
CA TYR A 141 -23.58 19.67 4.47
C TYR A 141 -24.84 18.95 4.95
N ILE A 142 -25.22 19.16 6.21
CA ILE A 142 -26.35 18.49 6.85
C ILE A 142 -27.49 19.48 7.07
N LEU A 143 -28.66 19.19 6.50
CA LEU A 143 -29.87 19.98 6.68
C LEU A 143 -31.04 19.06 7.05
N LYS A 144 -31.79 19.38 8.11
CA LYS A 144 -32.97 18.62 8.57
C LYS A 144 -32.71 17.11 8.73
N GLY A 145 -31.53 16.73 9.22
CA GLY A 145 -31.16 15.32 9.39
C GLY A 145 -30.84 14.58 8.09
N LYS A 146 -30.65 15.31 6.98
CA LYS A 146 -30.21 14.76 5.71
C LYS A 146 -28.82 15.28 5.37
N VAL A 147 -27.93 14.37 4.98
CA VAL A 147 -26.62 14.71 4.40
C VAL A 147 -26.84 14.91 2.90
N HIS A 148 -26.54 16.09 2.39
CA HIS A 148 -26.61 16.36 0.96
C HIS A 148 -25.28 16.01 0.30
N VAL A 149 -25.33 15.37 -0.85
CA VAL A 149 -24.14 14.82 -1.53
C VAL A 149 -24.24 15.01 -3.04
N SER A 150 -23.08 15.15 -3.68
CA SER A 150 -22.95 15.01 -5.13
C SER A 150 -23.05 13.55 -5.56
N LYS A 151 -23.22 13.29 -6.87
CA LYS A 151 -23.17 11.93 -7.42
C LYS A 151 -21.86 11.18 -7.11
N TYR A 152 -20.74 11.89 -7.11
CA TYR A 152 -19.43 11.29 -6.81
C TYR A 152 -19.29 10.88 -5.33
N GLU A 153 -19.81 11.70 -4.43
CA GLU A 153 -19.82 11.40 -3.00
C GLU A 153 -20.77 10.25 -2.69
N LEU A 154 -21.96 10.22 -3.31
CA LEU A 154 -22.89 9.10 -3.19
C LEU A 154 -22.20 7.77 -3.51
N ALA A 155 -21.48 7.69 -4.63
CA ALA A 155 -20.77 6.48 -5.03
C ALA A 155 -19.71 6.05 -3.99
N LYS A 156 -18.94 7.00 -3.43
CA LYS A 156 -17.93 6.73 -2.39
C LYS A 156 -18.58 6.22 -1.10
N ILE A 157 -19.63 6.89 -0.63
CA ILE A 157 -20.37 6.52 0.57
C ILE A 157 -20.96 5.12 0.41
N TYR A 158 -21.59 4.84 -0.73
CA TYR A 158 -22.13 3.52 -1.03
C TYR A 158 -21.09 2.41 -0.98
N VAL A 159 -19.91 2.64 -1.57
CA VAL A 159 -18.82 1.65 -1.55
C VAL A 159 -18.37 1.33 -0.12
N GLU A 160 -18.31 2.32 0.77
CA GLU A 160 -17.93 2.09 2.17
C GLU A 160 -19.05 1.40 2.97
N VAL A 161 -20.32 1.77 2.77
CA VAL A 161 -21.47 1.07 3.38
C VAL A 161 -21.52 -0.39 2.94
N LEU A 162 -21.38 -0.67 1.64
CA LEU A 162 -21.34 -2.03 1.12
C LEU A 162 -20.11 -2.77 1.67
N GLY A 163 -18.95 -2.13 1.75
CA GLY A 163 -17.76 -2.70 2.37
C GLY A 163 -18.00 -3.16 3.81
N LYS A 164 -18.70 -2.37 4.61
CA LYS A 164 -19.13 -2.76 5.96
C LYS A 164 -20.11 -3.91 5.96
N LYS A 165 -21.07 -3.95 5.02
CA LYS A 165 -21.98 -5.08 4.87
C LYS A 165 -21.23 -6.37 4.56
N ILE A 166 -20.24 -6.32 3.67
CA ILE A 166 -19.36 -7.46 3.37
C ILE A 166 -18.60 -7.88 4.63
N TYR A 167 -17.96 -6.94 5.34
CA TYR A 167 -17.22 -7.25 6.57
C TYR A 167 -18.11 -7.91 7.65
N ARG A 168 -19.33 -7.38 7.87
CA ARG A 168 -20.31 -7.97 8.78
C ARG A 168 -20.71 -9.37 8.34
N TYR A 169 -20.93 -9.57 7.03
CA TYR A 169 -21.21 -10.88 6.46
C TYR A 169 -20.08 -11.90 6.73
N LEU A 170 -18.82 -11.51 6.48
CA LEU A 170 -17.65 -12.38 6.75
C LEU A 170 -17.62 -12.84 8.21
N ASN A 171 -17.83 -11.92 9.15
CA ASN A 171 -17.87 -12.27 10.58
C ASN A 171 -19.07 -13.16 10.92
N SER A 172 -20.24 -12.87 10.36
CA SER A 172 -21.48 -13.63 10.64
C SER A 172 -21.41 -15.11 10.21
N ILE A 173 -20.64 -15.43 9.17
CA ILE A 173 -20.52 -16.80 8.66
C ILE A 173 -19.25 -17.51 9.17
N SER A 174 -18.37 -16.82 9.90
CA SER A 174 -17.02 -17.30 10.22
C SER A 174 -17.06 -18.63 10.98
N GLU A 175 -17.85 -18.71 12.05
CA GLU A 175 -17.97 -19.94 12.86
C GLU A 175 -18.50 -21.11 12.04
N ALA A 176 -19.52 -20.88 11.21
CA ALA A 176 -20.11 -21.92 10.37
C ALA A 176 -19.11 -22.44 9.34
N ILE A 177 -18.33 -21.56 8.71
CA ILE A 177 -17.30 -21.94 7.73
C ILE A 177 -16.14 -22.69 8.40
N ILE A 178 -15.67 -22.24 9.56
CA ILE A 178 -14.62 -22.93 10.33
C ILE A 178 -15.08 -24.33 10.71
N LYS A 179 -16.32 -24.48 11.18
CA LYS A 179 -16.90 -25.77 11.55
C LYS A 179 -17.11 -26.71 10.35
N ALA A 180 -17.51 -26.17 9.20
CA ALA A 180 -17.67 -26.95 7.98
C ALA A 180 -16.34 -27.49 7.44
N ASP A 181 -15.23 -26.83 7.77
CA ASP A 181 -13.84 -27.19 7.45
C ASP A 181 -13.59 -27.64 6.00
N HIS A 182 -14.27 -27.02 5.04
CA HIS A 182 -14.22 -27.48 3.66
C HIS A 182 -12.87 -27.15 2.98
N PRO A 183 -12.18 -28.11 2.34
CA PRO A 183 -10.82 -27.91 1.81
C PRO A 183 -10.74 -26.85 0.71
N LEU A 184 -11.83 -26.64 -0.05
CA LEU A 184 -11.89 -25.58 -1.06
C LEU A 184 -11.69 -24.19 -0.47
N HIS A 185 -12.26 -23.91 0.71
CA HIS A 185 -12.15 -22.59 1.32
C HIS A 185 -10.71 -22.27 1.70
N LYS A 186 -10.02 -23.25 2.34
CA LYS A 186 -8.59 -23.20 2.65
C LYS A 186 -7.73 -23.04 1.39
N LYS A 187 -8.04 -23.80 0.32
CA LYS A 187 -7.32 -23.71 -0.96
C LYS A 187 -7.36 -22.31 -1.56
N ILE A 188 -8.54 -21.69 -1.60
CA ILE A 188 -8.70 -20.32 -2.14
C ILE A 188 -7.98 -19.32 -1.24
N LEU A 189 -8.18 -19.39 0.09
CA LEU A 189 -7.52 -18.47 1.03
C LEU A 189 -5.99 -18.54 0.92
N ASN A 190 -5.43 -19.75 0.82
CA ASN A 190 -3.98 -19.96 0.67
C ASN A 190 -3.46 -19.54 -0.72
N SER A 191 -4.33 -19.55 -1.74
CA SER A 191 -3.98 -19.10 -3.09
C SER A 191 -3.97 -17.58 -3.23
N ILE A 192 -4.62 -16.85 -2.31
CA ILE A 192 -4.50 -15.39 -2.21
C ILE A 192 -3.10 -15.10 -1.64
N LYS A 193 -2.17 -14.81 -2.56
CA LYS A 193 -0.79 -14.50 -2.22
C LYS A 193 -0.72 -13.07 -1.69
N PHE A 194 -0.56 -12.95 -0.39
CA PHE A 194 0.14 -11.82 0.21
C PHE A 194 1.61 -12.17 0.30
N TYR A 195 2.48 -11.19 0.14
CA TYR A 195 3.87 -11.43 0.48
C TYR A 195 3.97 -11.37 2.01
N SER A 196 3.94 -12.52 2.68
CA SER A 196 4.41 -12.56 4.07
C SER A 196 5.88 -12.18 4.03
N ALA A 197 6.30 -11.20 4.82
CA ALA A 197 7.72 -10.91 4.95
C ALA A 197 8.43 -12.23 5.32
N PRO A 198 9.38 -12.75 4.52
CA PRO A 198 10.32 -13.70 5.05
C PRO A 198 11.14 -12.89 6.04
N ILE A 199 10.99 -13.27 7.30
CA ILE A 199 11.97 -13.05 8.34
C ILE A 199 13.40 -13.18 7.74
N LYS A 200 14.07 -12.06 7.49
CA LYS A 200 15.54 -12.01 7.50
C LYS A 200 15.99 -11.71 8.94
N THR A 201 15.45 -12.44 9.93
CA THR A 201 15.77 -12.24 11.35
C THR A 201 16.99 -13.04 11.73
N THR A 202 18.16 -12.45 11.56
CA THR A 202 19.27 -12.80 12.44
C THR A 202 20.01 -11.57 12.93
N GLU A 203 20.08 -10.50 12.14
CA GLU A 203 20.74 -9.27 12.56
C GLU A 203 19.74 -8.27 13.17
N LYS A 204 19.98 -7.90 14.44
CA LYS A 204 19.35 -6.71 15.04
C LYS A 204 19.70 -5.46 14.23
N LEU A 205 18.85 -4.44 14.31
CA LEU A 205 19.18 -3.15 13.70
C LEU A 205 20.50 -2.63 14.27
N SER A 206 21.39 -2.24 13.37
CA SER A 206 22.69 -1.69 13.72
C SER A 206 22.69 -0.21 13.36
N SER A 207 22.69 0.66 14.38
CA SER A 207 22.56 2.11 14.19
C SER A 207 23.70 2.72 13.38
N ASN A 208 24.88 2.09 13.38
CA ASN A 208 26.02 2.48 12.55
C ASN A 208 25.80 2.31 11.04
N LYS A 209 24.75 1.59 10.61
CA LYS A 209 24.37 1.44 9.19
C LYS A 209 23.24 2.39 8.78
N PHE A 210 22.78 3.28 9.67
CA PHE A 210 21.69 4.20 9.35
C PHE A 210 22.18 5.32 8.43
N PRO A 211 21.38 5.69 7.40
CA PRO A 211 21.68 6.87 6.60
C PRO A 211 21.61 8.13 7.47
N PRO A 212 22.26 9.24 7.05
CA PRO A 212 22.46 10.42 7.89
C PRO A 212 21.16 11.00 8.45
N CYS A 213 20.09 11.05 7.66
CA CYS A 213 18.78 11.55 8.09
C CYS A 213 18.11 10.70 9.19
N VAL A 214 18.27 9.37 9.12
CA VAL A 214 17.75 8.45 10.13
C VAL A 214 18.61 8.51 11.38
N ASN A 215 19.93 8.57 11.22
CA ASN A 215 20.85 8.68 12.35
C ASN A 215 20.62 9.99 13.14
N ALA A 216 20.42 11.11 12.45
CA ALA A 216 20.04 12.38 13.08
C ALA A 216 18.73 12.24 13.86
N SER A 217 17.70 11.65 13.25
CA SER A 217 16.40 11.42 13.90
C SER A 217 16.51 10.50 15.13
N PHE A 218 17.36 9.47 15.06
CA PHE A 218 17.59 8.51 16.14
C PHE A 218 18.33 9.11 17.33
N ASN A 219 19.26 10.05 17.09
CA ASN A 219 20.04 10.71 18.13
C ASN A 219 19.33 11.90 18.78
N GLY A 220 18.17 12.30 18.26
CA GLY A 220 17.38 13.41 18.75
C GLY A 220 17.60 14.68 17.92
N VAL A 221 16.52 15.45 17.75
CA VAL A 221 16.52 16.68 16.95
C VAL A 221 15.82 17.81 17.72
N SER A 222 16.10 19.05 17.34
CA SER A 222 15.53 20.23 17.98
C SER A 222 14.08 20.52 17.57
N ALA A 223 13.45 21.44 18.30
CA ALA A 223 12.10 21.92 18.02
C ALA A 223 11.92 22.34 16.55
N GLY A 224 10.77 22.02 15.98
CA GLY A 224 10.39 22.34 14.58
C GLY A 224 10.44 21.16 13.61
N THR A 225 11.26 20.13 13.85
CA THR A 225 11.34 18.94 12.96
C THR A 225 11.13 17.60 13.64
N ARG A 226 11.16 17.54 14.99
CA ARG A 226 11.03 16.32 15.79
C ARG A 226 9.80 15.45 15.50
N ASN A 227 8.63 16.03 15.21
CA ASN A 227 7.43 15.24 14.88
C ASN A 227 7.70 14.45 13.59
N TYR A 228 8.01 15.15 12.50
CA TYR A 228 8.32 14.51 11.23
C TYR A 228 9.51 13.53 11.34
N ALA A 229 10.57 13.92 12.06
CA ALA A 229 11.76 13.11 12.25
C ALA A 229 11.44 11.78 12.96
N VAL A 230 10.69 11.83 14.06
CA VAL A 230 10.45 10.68 14.94
C VAL A 230 9.20 9.91 14.51
N THR A 231 8.04 10.56 14.45
CA THR A 231 6.74 9.88 14.25
C THR A 231 6.49 9.46 12.81
N VAL A 232 7.08 10.16 11.85
CA VAL A 232 6.96 9.82 10.42
C VAL A 232 8.19 9.05 9.94
N LEU A 233 9.36 9.70 9.88
CA LEU A 233 10.56 9.13 9.25
C LEU A 233 11.13 7.95 10.04
N LEU A 234 11.53 8.15 11.29
CA LEU A 234 12.19 7.11 12.09
C LEU A 234 11.26 5.92 12.35
N THR A 235 10.00 6.19 12.70
CA THR A 235 8.99 5.17 12.99
C THR A 235 8.78 4.22 11.81
N SER A 236 8.50 4.76 10.63
CA SER A 236 8.33 3.96 9.42
C SER A 236 9.63 3.27 9.03
N PHE A 237 10.77 3.96 9.05
CA PHE A 237 12.06 3.39 8.68
C PHE A 237 12.43 2.18 9.53
N LEU A 238 12.42 2.32 10.86
CA LEU A 238 12.86 1.24 11.77
C LEU A 238 11.98 0.00 11.62
N SER A 239 10.66 0.17 11.49
CA SER A 239 9.74 -0.96 11.32
C SER A 239 10.03 -1.75 10.04
N TYR A 240 10.18 -1.07 8.90
CA TYR A 240 10.49 -1.74 7.64
C TYR A 240 11.92 -2.26 7.57
N ALA A 241 12.91 -1.51 8.05
CA ALA A 241 14.31 -1.96 8.09
C ALA A 241 14.47 -3.25 8.94
N ARG A 242 13.71 -3.38 10.03
CA ARG A 242 13.76 -4.55 10.91
C ARG A 242 12.99 -5.76 10.40
N ILE A 243 11.80 -5.53 9.85
CA ILE A 243 10.87 -6.59 9.49
C ILE A 243 11.02 -6.99 8.02
N PHE A 244 11.19 -6.01 7.14
CA PHE A 244 11.24 -6.25 5.70
C PHE A 244 12.17 -5.26 4.97
N PRO A 245 13.51 -5.43 5.07
CA PRO A 245 14.50 -4.54 4.46
C PRO A 245 14.58 -4.79 2.94
N SER A 246 13.57 -4.34 2.21
CA SER A 246 13.51 -4.47 0.76
C SER A 246 12.74 -3.31 0.14
N THR A 247 13.27 -2.80 -0.97
CA THR A 247 12.64 -1.77 -1.80
C THR A 247 11.37 -2.23 -2.51
N LYS A 248 11.05 -3.53 -2.47
CA LYS A 248 9.79 -4.08 -3.02
C LYS A 248 8.55 -3.47 -2.38
N ILE A 249 8.64 -2.96 -1.14
CA ILE A 249 7.52 -2.26 -0.47
C ILE A 249 7.03 -1.02 -1.20
N PHE A 250 7.84 -0.46 -2.10
CA PHE A 250 7.47 0.69 -2.90
C PHE A 250 6.78 0.29 -4.23
N ASP A 251 6.70 -1.00 -4.56
CA ASP A 251 5.91 -1.48 -5.69
C ASP A 251 4.41 -1.45 -5.36
N ARG A 252 3.62 -0.81 -6.23
CA ARG A 252 2.16 -0.67 -6.08
C ARG A 252 1.42 -2.01 -6.03
N ASN A 253 2.03 -3.08 -6.54
CA ASN A 253 1.47 -4.43 -6.56
C ASN A 253 1.95 -5.29 -5.38
N PHE A 254 2.76 -4.73 -4.48
CA PHE A 254 3.38 -5.45 -3.40
C PHE A 254 2.79 -5.01 -2.06
N ASN A 255 2.20 -5.97 -1.34
CA ASN A 255 1.71 -5.76 0.03
C ASN A 255 2.38 -6.78 0.95
N VAL A 256 2.79 -6.31 2.11
CA VAL A 256 3.46 -7.11 3.14
C VAL A 256 2.47 -7.52 4.22
N GLU A 257 2.41 -8.81 4.53
CA GLU A 257 1.67 -9.35 5.68
C GLU A 257 2.64 -9.66 6.80
N LEU A 258 2.28 -9.23 8.01
CA LEU A 258 3.03 -9.52 9.22
C LEU A 258 2.36 -10.66 9.99
N GLN A 259 3.17 -11.62 10.40
CA GLN A 259 2.87 -12.66 11.36
C GLN A 259 2.92 -12.08 12.78
N GLU A 260 2.29 -12.76 13.73
CA GLU A 260 2.27 -12.35 15.14
C GLU A 260 3.67 -12.11 15.70
N LYS A 261 4.66 -12.96 15.36
CA LYS A 261 6.06 -12.78 15.78
C LYS A 261 6.68 -11.48 15.28
N GLU A 262 6.31 -11.02 14.09
CA GLU A 262 6.83 -9.78 13.49
C GLU A 262 6.16 -8.56 14.12
N ILE A 263 4.86 -8.66 14.43
CA ILE A 263 4.12 -7.64 15.18
C ILE A 263 4.69 -7.53 16.61
N GLU A 264 5.02 -8.66 17.24
CA GLU A 264 5.71 -8.67 18.54
C GLU A 264 7.07 -7.98 18.48
N VAL A 265 7.87 -8.20 17.42
CA VAL A 265 9.15 -7.49 17.23
C VAL A 265 8.92 -5.98 17.12
N ILE A 266 7.88 -5.53 16.40
CA ILE A 266 7.55 -4.11 16.33
C ILE A 266 7.28 -3.55 17.73
N LEU A 267 6.43 -4.22 18.51
CA LEU A 267 6.03 -3.75 19.85
C LEU A 267 7.17 -3.82 20.88
N LYS A 268 7.97 -4.90 20.87
CA LYS A 268 8.98 -5.19 21.90
C LYS A 268 10.36 -4.63 21.57
N GLU A 269 10.72 -4.47 20.29
CA GLU A 269 12.02 -3.94 19.88
C GLU A 269 11.91 -2.52 19.31
N ILE A 270 11.02 -2.29 18.34
CA ILE A 270 11.02 -1.05 17.54
C ILE A 270 10.37 0.12 18.27
N VAL A 271 9.23 -0.08 18.92
CA VAL A 271 8.55 0.97 19.68
C VAL A 271 9.45 1.56 20.78
N PRO A 272 10.14 0.77 21.63
CA PRO A 272 11.09 1.31 22.59
C PRO A 272 12.17 2.20 21.96
N MET A 273 12.76 1.78 20.84
CA MET A 273 13.78 2.57 20.12
C MET A 273 13.26 3.94 19.67
N ILE A 274 12.01 4.00 19.20
CA ILE A 274 11.35 5.25 18.78
C ILE A 274 11.11 6.15 20.00
N PHE A 275 10.64 5.57 21.11
CA PHE A 275 10.37 6.33 22.34
C PHE A 275 11.63 6.89 22.97
N GLU A 276 12.73 6.14 22.96
CA GLU A 276 14.04 6.63 23.35
C GLU A 276 14.51 7.80 22.47
N ALA A 277 14.39 7.69 21.15
CA ALA A 277 14.77 8.76 20.23
C ALA A 277 13.96 10.04 20.45
N GLY A 278 12.64 9.93 20.69
CA GLY A 278 11.83 11.09 21.06
C GLY A 278 12.20 11.68 22.43
N GLY A 279 12.70 10.85 23.36
CA GLY A 279 13.26 11.30 24.63
C GLY A 279 14.59 12.06 24.50
N ARG A 280 15.37 11.79 23.45
CA ARG A 280 16.62 12.51 23.12
C ARG A 280 16.39 13.83 22.39
N CYS A 281 15.17 14.10 21.91
CA CYS A 281 14.84 15.37 21.26
C CYS A 281 14.89 16.54 22.26
N ASP A 282 15.05 17.76 21.72
CA ASP A 282 15.09 18.99 22.52
C ASP A 282 14.02 20.01 22.04
N PRO A 283 12.93 20.24 22.81
CA PRO A 283 12.57 19.53 24.04
C PRO A 283 12.14 18.07 23.77
N PRO A 284 12.10 17.20 24.80
CA PRO A 284 11.69 15.81 24.65
C PRO A 284 10.28 15.69 24.04
N LEU A 285 10.17 15.01 22.90
CA LEU A 285 8.99 15.04 22.02
C LEU A 285 7.72 14.63 22.75
N PHE A 286 7.72 13.46 23.38
CA PHE A 286 6.51 12.89 23.98
C PHE A 286 6.15 13.50 25.33
N LYS A 287 7.05 14.29 25.94
CA LYS A 287 6.71 15.10 27.12
C LYS A 287 6.02 16.39 26.69
N ASP A 288 6.54 17.02 25.63
CA ASP A 288 5.99 18.25 25.09
C ASP A 288 4.68 18.03 24.31
N GLN A 289 4.60 16.93 23.57
CA GLN A 289 3.46 16.56 22.72
C GLN A 289 3.05 15.09 22.95
N PRO A 290 2.28 14.81 24.01
CA PRO A 290 1.92 13.43 24.39
C PRO A 290 1.19 12.64 23.29
N ILE A 291 0.35 13.31 22.49
CA ILE A 291 -0.41 12.70 21.38
C ILE A 291 0.49 12.03 20.34
N GLU A 292 1.76 12.47 20.21
CA GLU A 292 2.69 11.89 19.26
C GLU A 292 3.01 10.41 19.57
N LYS A 293 2.80 9.94 20.81
CA LYS A 293 2.89 8.50 21.13
C LYS A 293 1.82 7.70 20.39
N GLU A 294 0.59 8.19 20.35
CA GLU A 294 -0.51 7.55 19.65
C GLU A 294 -0.30 7.63 18.13
N ASN A 295 0.28 8.74 17.65
CA ASN A 295 0.67 8.88 16.24
C ASN A 295 1.75 7.87 15.83
N VAL A 296 2.71 7.53 16.70
CA VAL A 296 3.67 6.44 16.42
C VAL A 296 2.93 5.13 16.15
N PHE A 297 1.98 4.76 17.02
CA PHE A 297 1.20 3.53 16.84
C PHE A 297 0.30 3.56 15.60
N TYR A 298 -0.29 4.72 15.31
CA TYR A 298 -1.05 4.93 14.08
C TYR A 298 -0.18 4.71 12.83
N HIS A 299 1.04 5.24 12.80
CA HIS A 299 1.96 5.04 11.66
C HIS A 299 2.47 3.59 11.56
N LEU A 300 2.53 2.87 12.69
CA LEU A 300 2.87 1.44 12.73
C LEU A 300 1.70 0.52 12.38
N GLY A 301 0.49 1.04 12.17
CA GLY A 301 -0.67 0.27 11.73
C GLY A 301 -1.64 -0.16 12.83
N PHE A 302 -1.47 0.28 14.08
CA PHE A 302 -2.29 -0.15 15.23
C PHE A 302 -3.54 0.72 15.48
N GLY A 303 -3.75 1.77 14.69
CA GLY A 303 -4.72 2.81 14.99
C GLY A 303 -4.22 3.82 16.03
N LEU A 304 -5.07 4.78 16.36
CA LEU A 304 -4.81 5.76 17.40
C LEU A 304 -5.11 5.12 18.78
N THR A 305 -4.07 4.67 19.48
CA THR A 305 -4.18 3.97 20.77
C THR A 305 -2.97 4.23 21.65
N SER A 306 -3.15 4.21 22.97
CA SER A 306 -2.06 4.38 23.94
C SER A 306 -1.41 3.06 24.37
N SER A 307 -2.03 1.92 24.10
CA SER A 307 -1.59 0.59 24.56
C SER A 307 -1.98 -0.48 23.54
N PRO A 308 -1.30 -0.55 22.39
CA PRO A 308 -1.62 -1.52 21.36
C PRO A 308 -1.25 -2.95 21.78
N ASN A 309 -2.03 -3.90 21.28
CA ASN A 309 -1.70 -5.32 21.28
C ASN A 309 -1.68 -5.87 19.84
N ILE A 310 -1.32 -7.14 19.69
CA ILE A 310 -1.18 -7.80 18.38
C ILE A 310 -2.46 -7.70 17.54
N LYS A 311 -3.64 -7.78 18.17
CA LYS A 311 -4.95 -7.74 17.48
C LYS A 311 -5.32 -6.35 16.98
N ASP A 312 -4.64 -5.31 17.44
CA ASP A 312 -4.89 -3.93 17.01
C ASP A 312 -4.18 -3.63 15.67
N PHE A 313 -3.21 -4.46 15.26
CA PHE A 313 -2.50 -4.30 13.99
C PHE A 313 -3.48 -4.44 12.80
N GLY A 314 -3.44 -3.47 11.89
CA GLY A 314 -4.34 -3.35 10.74
C GLY A 314 -5.48 -2.34 10.94
N ARG A 315 -5.64 -1.75 12.13
CA ARG A 315 -6.63 -0.68 12.38
C ARG A 315 -6.27 0.66 11.72
N SER A 316 -5.00 0.86 11.40
CA SER A 316 -4.55 1.94 10.52
C SER A 316 -3.60 1.41 9.46
N LYS A 317 -3.28 2.26 8.48
CA LYS A 317 -2.28 1.93 7.48
C LYS A 317 -0.91 1.83 8.15
N TRP A 318 -0.11 0.82 7.82
CA TRP A 318 1.31 0.80 8.14
C TRP A 318 2.05 1.72 7.14
N TYR A 319 2.65 2.81 7.63
CA TYR A 319 3.15 3.89 6.78
C TYR A 319 4.49 3.55 6.15
N LEU A 320 4.57 3.70 4.83
CA LEU A 320 5.82 3.55 4.11
C LEU A 320 6.81 4.68 4.46
N PRO A 321 8.10 4.38 4.54
CA PRO A 321 9.10 5.39 4.84
C PRO A 321 9.20 6.45 3.75
N PRO A 322 9.32 7.74 4.12
CA PRO A 322 9.38 8.81 3.15
C PRO A 322 10.63 8.70 2.28
N ASN A 323 10.52 9.10 1.02
CA ASN A 323 11.66 9.15 0.12
C ASN A 323 12.54 10.39 0.40
N CYS A 324 13.76 10.41 -0.15
CA CYS A 324 14.72 11.48 0.09
C CYS A 324 14.20 12.87 -0.33
N SER A 325 13.31 12.94 -1.32
CA SER A 325 12.69 14.21 -1.74
C SER A 325 11.76 14.75 -0.65
N LYS A 326 10.88 13.92 -0.12
CA LYS A 326 9.96 14.30 0.97
C LYS A 326 10.70 14.70 2.23
N ILE A 327 11.78 13.99 2.58
CA ILE A 327 12.62 14.35 3.72
C ILE A 327 13.23 15.74 3.53
N ARG A 328 13.78 16.04 2.35
CA ARG A 328 14.37 17.35 2.04
C ARG A 328 13.34 18.48 2.10
N GLU A 329 12.12 18.21 1.66
CA GLU A 329 11.02 19.18 1.65
C GLU A 329 10.48 19.46 3.06
N ASN A 330 10.23 18.42 3.86
CA ASN A 330 9.54 18.54 5.14
C ASN A 330 10.48 18.72 6.33
N ALA A 331 11.73 18.26 6.21
CA ALA A 331 12.74 18.34 7.27
C ALA A 331 14.14 18.51 6.65
N PRO A 332 14.41 19.66 6.00
CA PRO A 332 15.68 19.92 5.30
C PRO A 332 16.89 19.81 6.24
N SER A 333 16.74 20.15 7.52
CA SER A 333 17.77 20.03 8.55
C SER A 333 18.20 18.58 8.84
N LEU A 334 17.47 17.56 8.37
CA LEU A 334 17.88 16.17 8.49
C LEU A 334 18.69 15.70 7.27
N CYS A 335 18.68 16.47 6.18
CA CYS A 335 19.29 16.08 4.93
C CYS A 335 20.73 16.59 4.85
N HIS A 336 21.66 15.80 5.41
CA HIS A 336 23.10 16.00 5.28
C HIS A 336 23.72 14.85 4.47
N PRO A 337 23.72 14.91 3.13
CA PRO A 337 24.15 13.79 2.30
C PRO A 337 25.63 13.43 2.53
N ASP A 338 25.87 12.15 2.80
CA ASP A 338 27.19 11.53 2.91
C ASP A 338 27.53 10.73 1.64
N ASP A 339 28.63 9.97 1.69
CA ASP A 339 29.06 9.16 0.56
C ASP A 339 28.04 8.08 0.20
N PHE A 340 27.35 7.51 1.18
CA PHE A 340 26.24 6.59 0.93
C PHE A 340 25.15 7.27 0.09
N CYS A 341 24.72 8.48 0.46
CA CYS A 341 23.70 9.23 -0.27
C CYS A 341 24.12 9.59 -1.71
N ARG A 342 25.43 9.68 -1.98
CA ARG A 342 25.99 10.01 -3.29
C ARG A 342 26.18 8.81 -4.22
N LYS A 343 25.99 7.57 -3.73
CA LYS A 343 26.15 6.35 -4.53
C LYS A 343 25.23 6.33 -5.75
N LYS A 344 25.78 5.86 -6.86
CA LYS A 344 25.09 5.65 -8.14
C LYS A 344 25.19 4.19 -8.54
N PHE A 345 24.07 3.62 -8.96
CA PHE A 345 23.97 2.28 -9.51
C PHE A 345 23.73 2.38 -11.01
N TYR A 346 24.61 1.81 -11.82
CA TYR A 346 24.59 1.91 -13.27
C TYR A 346 23.92 0.66 -13.86
N GLN A 347 23.19 0.85 -14.97
CA GLN A 347 22.53 -0.24 -15.69
C GLN A 347 22.47 0.05 -17.19
N ILE A 348 22.49 -1.01 -17.99
CA ILE A 348 22.26 -0.91 -19.44
C ILE A 348 20.78 -0.61 -19.69
N ILE A 349 20.51 0.49 -20.41
CA ILE A 349 19.15 0.89 -20.78
C ILE A 349 18.81 0.53 -22.22
N ASP A 350 19.81 0.46 -23.11
CA ASP A 350 19.66 0.01 -24.50
C ASP A 350 20.45 -1.29 -24.73
N LYS A 351 19.77 -2.41 -24.46
CA LYS A 351 20.38 -3.75 -24.54
C LYS A 351 20.79 -4.14 -25.96
N GLU A 352 20.04 -3.69 -26.96
CA GLU A 352 20.32 -4.01 -28.36
C GLU A 352 21.60 -3.33 -28.82
N LYS A 353 21.73 -2.01 -28.58
CA LYS A 353 22.97 -1.28 -28.89
C LYS A 353 24.16 -1.80 -28.10
N ALA A 354 23.99 -2.08 -26.82
CA ALA A 354 25.06 -2.65 -26.00
C ALA A 354 25.53 -4.01 -26.55
N SER A 355 24.60 -4.91 -26.90
CA SER A 355 24.93 -6.21 -27.47
C SER A 355 25.63 -6.10 -28.83
N ASN A 356 25.18 -5.17 -29.68
CA ASN A 356 25.82 -4.94 -30.98
C ASN A 356 27.26 -4.43 -30.83
N LEU A 357 27.53 -3.53 -29.88
CA LEU A 357 28.87 -3.05 -29.59
C LEU A 357 29.78 -4.16 -29.04
N ILE A 358 29.26 -4.98 -28.13
CA ILE A 358 29.99 -6.14 -27.58
C ILE A 358 30.34 -7.13 -28.70
N LYS A 359 29.36 -7.55 -29.52
CA LYS A 359 29.59 -8.47 -30.66
C LYS A 359 30.54 -7.90 -31.71
N ALA A 360 30.48 -6.60 -31.99
CA ALA A 360 31.41 -5.94 -32.89
C ALA A 360 32.85 -5.87 -32.30
N SER A 361 32.98 -5.92 -30.98
CA SER A 361 34.28 -5.99 -30.30
C SER A 361 34.91 -7.37 -30.32
N GLU A 362 34.12 -8.45 -30.33
CA GLU A 362 34.62 -9.83 -30.38
C GLU A 362 35.39 -10.15 -31.67
N LYS A 363 35.14 -9.38 -32.74
CA LYS A 363 35.87 -9.48 -34.02
C LYS A 363 37.21 -8.71 -34.01
N ARG A 364 37.56 -8.04 -32.91
CA ARG A 364 38.78 -7.23 -32.76
C ARG A 364 39.68 -7.82 -31.67
N ASP A 365 41.00 -7.76 -31.88
CA ASP A 365 41.99 -8.26 -30.91
C ASP A 365 42.00 -7.51 -29.57
N LYS A 366 41.46 -6.27 -29.51
CA LYS A 366 41.48 -5.45 -28.30
C LYS A 366 40.17 -4.70 -28.10
N LYS A 367 39.50 -4.99 -26.98
CA LYS A 367 38.28 -4.30 -26.53
C LYS A 367 38.60 -2.90 -25.99
N SER A 368 37.76 -1.93 -26.35
CA SER A 368 37.79 -0.59 -25.77
C SER A 368 37.36 -0.61 -24.30
N LEU A 369 37.66 0.44 -23.55
CA LEU A 369 37.23 0.56 -22.15
C LEU A 369 35.69 0.57 -22.04
N GLY A 370 35.00 1.24 -22.96
CA GLY A 370 33.54 1.25 -23.00
C GLY A 370 32.94 -0.14 -23.15
N GLU A 371 33.51 -0.98 -24.03
CA GLU A 371 33.07 -2.37 -24.22
C GLU A 371 33.30 -3.21 -22.96
N LYS A 372 34.48 -3.10 -22.34
CA LYS A 372 34.79 -3.79 -21.07
C LYS A 372 33.83 -3.40 -19.95
N ILE A 373 33.46 -2.12 -19.87
CA ILE A 373 32.48 -1.62 -18.90
C ILE A 373 31.07 -2.16 -19.19
N LEU A 374 30.65 -2.21 -20.45
CA LEU A 374 29.35 -2.80 -20.81
C LEU A 374 29.27 -4.28 -20.41
N GLU A 375 30.34 -5.05 -20.61
CA GLU A 375 30.41 -6.45 -20.15
C GLU A 375 30.43 -6.55 -18.62
N ALA A 376 31.14 -5.66 -17.93
CA ALA A 376 31.16 -5.63 -16.47
C ALA A 376 29.79 -5.31 -15.87
N LEU A 377 29.01 -4.42 -16.53
CA LEU A 377 27.66 -4.03 -16.10
C LEU A 377 26.64 -5.18 -16.13
N GLU A 378 26.93 -6.29 -16.80
CA GLU A 378 26.10 -7.51 -16.71
C GLU A 378 26.23 -8.21 -15.35
N LYS A 379 27.33 -7.97 -14.62
CA LYS A 379 27.68 -8.67 -13.37
C LYS A 379 27.74 -7.76 -12.15
N CYS A 380 27.96 -6.46 -12.35
CA CYS A 380 28.07 -5.49 -11.28
C CYS A 380 27.44 -4.15 -11.67
N ASP A 381 27.14 -3.33 -10.67
CA ASP A 381 26.30 -2.14 -10.82
C ASP A 381 26.93 -0.88 -10.22
N THR A 382 28.12 -0.95 -9.63
CA THR A 382 28.80 0.19 -9.01
C THR A 382 30.22 0.38 -9.54
N VAL A 383 30.73 1.61 -9.46
CA VAL A 383 32.05 1.98 -9.97
C VAL A 383 33.16 1.24 -9.21
N GLU A 384 33.02 1.06 -7.90
CA GLU A 384 34.01 0.39 -7.06
C GLU A 384 34.15 -1.10 -7.46
N LYS A 385 33.01 -1.76 -7.75
CA LYS A 385 32.99 -3.15 -8.21
C LYS A 385 33.59 -3.28 -9.62
N MET A 386 33.24 -2.37 -10.53
CA MET A 386 33.79 -2.33 -11.88
C MET A 386 35.31 -2.07 -11.87
N SER A 387 35.77 -1.14 -11.04
CA SER A 387 37.17 -0.79 -10.81
C SER A 387 37.97 -2.00 -10.37
N SER A 388 37.47 -2.70 -9.35
CA SER A 388 38.08 -3.93 -8.83
C SER A 388 38.13 -5.04 -9.89
N GLN A 389 37.06 -5.21 -10.66
CA GLN A 389 36.96 -6.28 -11.67
C GLN A 389 37.84 -6.02 -12.91
N LEU A 390 37.91 -4.77 -13.36
CA LEU A 390 38.63 -4.40 -14.58
C LEU A 390 40.09 -4.00 -14.31
N ASN A 391 40.46 -3.81 -13.04
CA ASN A 391 41.73 -3.25 -12.60
C ASN A 391 42.01 -1.87 -13.24
N ILE A 392 41.01 -0.98 -13.18
CA ILE A 392 41.03 0.36 -13.77
C ILE A 392 40.55 1.37 -12.73
N SER A 393 41.22 2.52 -12.63
CA SER A 393 40.84 3.55 -11.65
C SER A 393 39.38 3.98 -11.80
N GLU A 394 38.69 4.19 -10.68
CA GLU A 394 37.30 4.64 -10.61
C GLU A 394 37.04 5.89 -11.46
N LYS A 395 37.94 6.88 -11.41
CA LYS A 395 37.88 8.11 -12.21
C LYS A 395 37.80 7.87 -13.71
N GLU A 396 38.48 6.85 -14.21
CA GLU A 396 38.49 6.53 -15.64
C GLU A 396 37.23 5.76 -16.05
N ILE A 397 36.72 4.90 -15.16
CA ILE A 397 35.42 4.25 -15.32
C ILE A 397 34.30 5.28 -15.34
N GLU A 398 34.30 6.26 -14.44
CA GLU A 398 33.30 7.33 -14.40
C GLU A 398 33.26 8.14 -15.69
N LYS A 399 34.42 8.58 -16.20
CA LYS A 399 34.49 9.28 -17.50
C LYS A 399 33.88 8.45 -18.62
N GLN A 400 34.18 7.16 -18.66
CA GLN A 400 33.68 6.29 -19.72
C GLN A 400 32.17 6.01 -19.56
N LEU A 401 31.67 5.87 -18.33
CA LEU A 401 30.25 5.78 -18.05
C LEU A 401 29.51 7.04 -18.48
N ASP A 402 30.07 8.23 -18.24
CA ASP A 402 29.48 9.50 -18.71
C ASP A 402 29.34 9.53 -20.23
N ILE A 403 30.32 9.01 -20.97
CA ILE A 403 30.24 8.87 -22.43
C ILE A 403 29.11 7.90 -22.82
N LEU A 404 29.03 6.74 -22.18
CA LEU A 404 27.97 5.75 -22.44
C LEU A 404 26.57 6.27 -22.09
N ILE A 405 26.47 7.12 -21.06
CA ILE A 405 25.23 7.80 -20.65
C ILE A 405 24.82 8.84 -21.69
N ARG A 406 25.75 9.68 -22.16
CA ARG A 406 25.47 10.67 -23.23
C ARG A 406 24.98 9.99 -24.52
N ASN A 407 25.51 8.80 -24.81
CA ASN A 407 25.08 7.97 -25.94
C ASN A 407 23.79 7.16 -25.68
N LYS A 408 23.16 7.32 -24.50
CA LYS A 408 21.92 6.64 -24.10
C LYS A 408 22.01 5.11 -24.10
N ILE A 409 23.20 4.55 -23.87
CA ILE A 409 23.42 3.10 -23.77
C ILE A 409 23.28 2.65 -22.31
N VAL A 410 23.85 3.45 -21.40
CA VAL A 410 23.84 3.23 -19.95
C VAL A 410 23.02 4.32 -19.27
N GLY A 411 22.33 3.97 -18.19
CA GLY A 411 21.72 4.91 -17.26
C GLY A 411 22.21 4.65 -15.84
N TYR A 412 21.85 5.53 -14.91
CA TYR A 412 22.12 5.31 -13.49
C TYR A 412 20.90 5.64 -12.62
N LYS A 413 20.88 5.03 -11.44
CA LYS A 413 19.92 5.28 -10.37
C LYS A 413 20.68 5.68 -9.11
N GLY A 414 20.35 6.84 -8.54
CA GLY A 414 20.89 7.26 -7.24
C GLY A 414 20.07 6.71 -6.06
N ILE A 415 20.60 6.86 -4.85
CA ILE A 415 19.84 6.66 -3.62
C ILE A 415 18.72 7.70 -3.54
N ASN A 416 17.47 7.24 -3.61
CA ASN A 416 16.29 8.10 -3.52
C ASN A 416 15.38 7.75 -2.33
N ASN A 417 15.75 6.77 -1.51
CA ASN A 417 15.05 6.41 -0.28
C ASN A 417 16.05 5.91 0.77
N PRO A 418 15.88 6.27 2.06
CA PRO A 418 16.78 5.83 3.13
C PRO A 418 16.83 4.31 3.35
N LEU A 419 15.85 3.53 2.89
CA LEU A 419 15.84 2.06 3.04
C LEU A 419 16.68 1.30 2.01
N ILE A 420 17.30 1.99 1.05
CA ILE A 420 18.02 1.35 -0.06
C ILE A 420 19.35 0.77 0.40
#